data_AF-A0A1H0D9L0-F1
#
_entry.id   AF-A0A1H0D9L0-F1
#
_cell.length_a   1.000
_cell.length_b   1.000
_cell.length_c   1.000
_cell.angle_alpha   90.00
_cell.angle_beta   90.00
_cell.angle_gamma   90.00
#
_symmetry.space_group_name_H-M   'P 1'
#
loop_
_entity.id
_entity.type
_entity.pdbx_description
1 polymer ?
#
loop_
_entity_poly.entity_id
_entity_poly.type
_entity_poly.pdbx_seq_one_letter_code
_entity_poly.pdbx_strand_id
1 'polypeptide(L)'
;MTDTPSPPPGWAEAAVHAGTELGVGSAFAGMDAADWDRVCRRTGEILVRQGRALSPGWDQAMARAVGRADPAPPVDEPLAQDTADAALAEKGEVFAPEDDA
;
A
#
# COMPACT_ATOMS: atom_id res chain seq x y z
N MET A 1 2.69 2.02 -16.88
CA MET A 1 1.33 1.59 -16.50
C MET A 1 1.48 0.72 -15.26
N THR A 2 1.24 1.25 -14.07
CA THR A 2 1.18 0.45 -12.85
C THR A 2 -0.17 -0.25 -12.83
N ASP A 3 -0.16 -1.50 -13.30
CA ASP A 3 -1.26 -2.44 -13.10
C ASP A 3 -1.49 -2.51 -11.58
N THR A 4 -2.57 -1.88 -11.13
CA THR A 4 -2.91 -1.90 -9.71
C THR A 4 -3.37 -3.33 -9.42
N PRO A 5 -2.68 -4.08 -8.55
CA PRO A 5 -3.05 -5.46 -8.30
C PRO A 5 -4.50 -5.50 -7.83
N SER A 6 -5.31 -6.25 -8.57
CA SER A 6 -6.70 -6.51 -8.17
C SER A 6 -6.67 -7.17 -6.79
N PRO A 7 -7.47 -6.71 -5.82
CA PRO A 7 -7.45 -7.26 -4.48
C PRO A 7 -7.77 -8.75 -4.53
N PRO A 8 -7.18 -9.56 -3.64
CA PRO A 8 -7.44 -10.99 -3.59
C PRO A 8 -8.94 -11.28 -3.46
N PRO A 9 -9.45 -12.34 -4.11
CA PRO A 9 -10.86 -12.72 -4.02
C PRO A 9 -11.24 -12.97 -2.55
N GLY A 10 -12.40 -12.47 -2.13
CA GLY A 10 -12.90 -12.56 -0.74
C GLY A 10 -12.72 -11.30 0.11
N TRP A 11 -11.95 -10.30 -0.33
CA TRP A 11 -11.73 -9.07 0.46
C TRP A 11 -12.96 -8.15 0.47
N ALA A 12 -13.61 -7.99 -0.69
CA ALA A 12 -14.87 -7.24 -0.77
C ALA A 12 -16.00 -7.92 0.03
N GLU A 13 -16.05 -9.25 0.03
CA GLU A 13 -17.02 -10.02 0.83
C GLU A 13 -16.76 -9.86 2.33
N ALA A 14 -15.50 -9.88 2.75
CA ALA A 14 -15.13 -9.62 4.14
C ALA A 14 -15.50 -8.19 4.57
N ALA A 15 -15.36 -7.20 3.68
CA ALA A 15 -15.80 -5.83 3.93
C ALA A 15 -17.33 -5.73 4.08
N VAL A 16 -18.10 -6.39 3.20
CA VAL A 16 -19.57 -6.49 3.32
C VAL A 16 -19.99 -7.16 4.63
N HIS A 17 -19.31 -8.24 5.01
CA HIS A 17 -19.55 -8.92 6.28
C HIS A 17 -19.27 -8.01 7.47
N ALA A 18 -18.12 -7.33 7.47
CA ALA A 18 -17.73 -6.37 8.50
C ALA A 18 -18.75 -5.23 8.63
N GLY A 19 -19.17 -4.62 7.51
CA GLY A 19 -20.17 -3.56 7.51
C GLY A 19 -21.53 -4.01 8.06
N THR A 20 -21.90 -5.27 7.81
CA THR A 20 -23.11 -5.88 8.37
C THR A 20 -22.98 -6.14 9.87
N GLU A 21 -21.86 -6.73 10.33
CA GLU A 21 -21.60 -6.97 11.77
C GLU A 21 -21.58 -5.67 12.58
N LEU A 22 -21.08 -4.59 11.99
CA LEU A 22 -20.99 -3.26 12.63
C LEU A 22 -22.31 -2.47 12.56
N GLY A 23 -23.30 -2.93 11.79
CA GLY A 23 -24.57 -2.23 11.60
C GLY A 23 -24.49 -0.96 10.74
N VAL A 24 -23.37 -0.74 10.05
CA VAL A 24 -23.15 0.42 9.15
C VAL A 24 -23.53 0.13 7.70
N GLY A 25 -23.76 -1.15 7.37
CA GLY A 25 -24.19 -1.59 6.04
C GLY A 25 -23.06 -1.68 5.02
N SER A 26 -23.42 -1.73 3.73
CA SER A 26 -22.49 -1.93 2.61
C SER A 26 -22.41 -0.73 1.66
N ALA A 27 -22.91 0.44 2.07
CA ALA A 27 -22.88 1.67 1.28
C ALA A 27 -21.51 2.36 1.36
N PHE A 28 -20.44 1.62 1.05
CA PHE A 28 -19.05 2.03 1.30
C PHE A 28 -18.65 3.32 0.58
N ALA A 29 -19.19 3.61 -0.59
CA ALA A 29 -18.88 4.84 -1.32
C ALA A 29 -19.36 6.11 -0.58
N GLY A 30 -20.46 6.02 0.17
CA GLY A 30 -21.05 7.14 0.92
C GLY A 30 -20.72 7.16 2.40
N MET A 31 -19.98 6.16 2.90
CA MET A 31 -19.63 6.03 4.31
C MET A 31 -18.66 7.14 4.75
N ASP A 32 -18.80 7.65 5.96
CA ASP A 32 -17.82 8.59 6.51
C ASP A 32 -16.49 7.90 6.85
N ALA A 33 -15.47 8.69 7.16
CA ALA A 33 -14.13 8.18 7.45
C ALA A 33 -14.08 7.33 8.73
N ALA A 34 -14.91 7.62 9.74
CA ALA A 34 -14.87 6.91 11.01
C ALA A 34 -15.53 5.53 10.90
N ASP A 35 -16.67 5.44 10.22
CA ASP A 35 -17.31 4.17 9.93
C ASP A 35 -16.47 3.32 8.96
N TRP A 36 -15.83 3.95 7.98
CA TRP A 36 -14.88 3.27 7.10
C TRP A 36 -13.70 2.67 7.87
N ASP A 37 -13.08 3.43 8.79
CA ASP A 37 -11.98 2.93 9.62
C ASP A 37 -12.41 1.73 10.49
N ARG A 38 -13.64 1.75 11.01
CA ARG A 38 -14.21 0.61 11.75
C ARG A 38 -14.36 -0.62 10.86
N VAL A 39 -14.89 -0.45 9.64
CA VAL A 39 -15.01 -1.52 8.64
C VAL A 39 -13.64 -2.07 8.28
N CYS A 40 -12.64 -1.21 8.03
CA CYS A 40 -11.27 -1.63 7.79
C CYS A 40 -10.76 -2.51 8.94
N ARG A 41 -10.76 -1.98 10.18
CA ARG A 41 -10.27 -2.75 11.35
C ARG A 41 -10.95 -4.11 11.46
N ARG A 42 -12.27 -4.16 11.32
CA ARG A 42 -13.03 -5.41 11.42
C ARG A 42 -12.73 -6.37 10.26
N THR A 43 -12.60 -5.87 9.05
CA THR A 43 -12.24 -6.67 7.87
C THR A 43 -10.85 -7.27 8.04
N GLY A 44 -9.90 -6.49 8.56
CA GLY A 44 -8.56 -6.97 8.88
C GLY A 44 -8.60 -8.13 9.89
N GLU A 45 -9.40 -8.02 10.95
CA GLU A 45 -9.60 -9.12 11.91
C GLU A 45 -10.17 -10.39 11.24
N ILE A 46 -11.17 -10.23 10.37
CA ILE A 46 -11.81 -11.34 9.65
C ILE A 46 -10.77 -12.05 8.76
N LEU A 47 -9.99 -11.30 7.98
CA LEU A 47 -8.99 -11.84 7.07
C LEU A 47 -7.85 -12.55 7.82
N VAL A 48 -7.38 -11.98 8.93
CA VAL A 48 -6.37 -12.60 9.78
C VAL A 48 -6.88 -13.90 10.40
N ARG A 49 -8.14 -13.94 10.86
CA ARG A 49 -8.76 -15.18 11.38
C ARG A 49 -8.91 -16.25 10.30
N GLN A 50 -9.06 -15.85 9.04
CA GLN A 50 -9.06 -16.77 7.89
C GLN A 50 -7.64 -17.22 7.48
N GLY A 51 -6.59 -16.77 8.19
CA GLY A 51 -5.20 -17.12 7.88
C GLY A 51 -4.61 -16.31 6.72
N ARG A 52 -5.22 -15.20 6.32
CA ARG A 52 -4.69 -14.33 5.26
C ARG A 52 -3.70 -13.32 5.80
N ALA A 53 -2.59 -13.16 5.10
CA ALA A 53 -1.63 -12.09 5.35
C ALA A 53 -2.13 -10.77 4.75
N LEU A 54 -2.08 -9.70 5.53
CA LEU A 54 -2.40 -8.35 5.08
C LEU A 54 -1.11 -7.67 4.62
N SER A 55 -1.00 -7.40 3.32
CA SER A 55 0.11 -6.63 2.76
C SER A 55 -0.03 -5.14 3.09
N PRO A 56 1.06 -4.35 3.09
CA PRO A 56 0.96 -2.90 3.18
C PRO A 56 0.04 -2.34 2.08
N GLY A 57 -0.84 -1.39 2.43
CA GLY A 57 -1.82 -0.80 1.49
C GLY A 57 -3.03 -1.69 1.16
N TRP A 58 -3.26 -2.75 1.95
CA TRP A 58 -4.42 -3.63 1.77
C TRP A 58 -5.76 -2.89 1.90
N ASP A 59 -5.82 -1.85 2.74
CA ASP A 59 -6.99 -1.01 2.96
C ASP A 59 -7.35 -0.20 1.71
N GLN A 60 -6.34 0.34 1.00
CA GLN A 60 -6.53 1.05 -0.27
C GLN A 60 -7.00 0.08 -1.38
N ALA A 61 -6.42 -1.12 -1.45
CA ALA A 61 -6.85 -2.14 -2.39
C ALA A 61 -8.31 -2.57 -2.13
N MET A 62 -8.68 -2.70 -0.85
CA MET A 62 -10.06 -2.98 -0.43
C MET A 62 -11.01 -1.83 -0.77
N ALA A 63 -10.63 -0.57 -0.52
CA ALA A 63 -11.43 0.61 -0.87
C ALA A 63 -11.79 0.60 -2.36
N ARG A 64 -10.81 0.35 -3.23
CA ARG A 64 -11.01 0.20 -4.68
C ARG A 64 -11.94 -0.98 -5.01
N ALA A 65 -11.79 -2.11 -4.31
CA ALA A 65 -12.63 -3.30 -4.48
C ALA A 65 -14.13 -3.00 -4.26
N VAL A 66 -14.43 -2.18 -3.26
CA VAL A 66 -15.80 -1.83 -2.88
C VAL A 66 -16.31 -0.55 -3.53
N GLY A 67 -15.57 -0.02 -4.52
CA GLY A 67 -15.94 1.18 -5.26
C GLY A 67 -15.86 2.47 -4.44
N ARG A 68 -15.14 2.48 -3.31
CA ARG A 68 -14.86 3.68 -2.54
C ARG A 68 -13.67 4.40 -3.16
N ALA A 69 -13.87 5.65 -3.55
CA ALA A 69 -12.76 6.52 -3.92
C ALA A 69 -11.89 6.74 -2.68
N ASP A 70 -10.64 6.29 -2.76
CA ASP A 70 -9.64 6.51 -1.72
C ASP A 70 -9.53 8.02 -1.43
N PRO A 71 -9.59 8.49 -0.16
CA PRO A 71 -9.11 9.82 0.12
C PRO A 71 -7.64 9.83 -0.28
N ALA A 72 -7.30 10.57 -1.33
CA ALA A 72 -5.93 10.67 -1.81
C ALA A 72 -5.00 10.83 -0.60
N PRO A 73 -3.87 10.09 -0.54
CA PRO A 73 -2.90 10.31 0.53
C PRO A 73 -2.57 11.80 0.56
N PRO A 74 -2.35 12.40 1.75
CA PRO A 74 -1.84 13.76 1.81
C PRO A 74 -0.61 13.82 0.91
N VAL A 75 -0.72 14.62 -0.16
CA VAL A 75 0.31 14.79 -1.19
C VAL A 75 1.44 15.64 -0.63
N ASP A 76 2.19 15.11 0.33
CA ASP A 76 3.42 15.74 0.81
C ASP A 76 4.32 14.67 1.42
N GLU A 77 5.00 13.93 0.57
CA GLU A 77 6.42 13.60 0.75
C GLU A 77 6.95 12.98 -0.56
N PRO A 78 7.90 13.62 -1.26
CA PRO A 78 8.53 13.00 -2.41
C PRO A 78 9.22 11.72 -1.96
N LEU A 79 8.81 10.60 -2.57
CA LEU A 79 9.49 9.31 -2.48
C LEU A 79 11.00 9.56 -2.56
N ALA A 80 11.72 9.41 -1.46
CA ALA A 80 13.16 9.56 -1.43
C ALA A 80 13.73 8.61 -2.48
N GLN A 81 14.28 9.19 -3.54
CA GLN A 81 14.93 8.43 -4.60
C GLN A 81 16.10 7.70 -3.95
N ASP A 82 16.00 6.38 -3.88
CA ASP A 82 17.06 5.50 -3.45
C ASP A 82 18.22 5.64 -4.45
N THR A 83 19.12 6.60 -4.17
CA THR A 83 20.35 6.83 -4.93
C THR A 83 21.51 6.10 -4.25
N ALA A 84 21.30 4.90 -3.73
CA ALA A 84 22.36 4.12 -3.10
C ALA A 84 23.35 3.50 -4.12
N ASP A 85 23.04 3.52 -5.42
CA ASP A 85 23.86 2.92 -6.48
C ASP A 85 24.82 3.89 -7.21
N ALA A 86 25.06 5.09 -6.68
CA ALA A 86 25.88 6.12 -7.35
C ALA A 86 27.29 6.33 -6.75
N ALA A 87 27.76 5.50 -5.81
CA ALA A 87 29.01 5.75 -5.07
C ALA A 87 30.10 4.68 -5.25
N LEU A 88 30.18 4.00 -6.40
CA LEU A 88 31.23 3.00 -6.67
C LEU A 88 32.04 3.21 -7.96
N ALA A 89 32.04 4.44 -8.50
CA ALA A 89 32.85 4.81 -9.67
C ALA A 89 33.90 5.91 -9.40
N GLU A 90 34.30 6.13 -8.14
CA GLU A 90 35.46 6.98 -7.82
C GLU A 90 36.51 6.16 -7.04
N LYS A 91 37.08 5.17 -7.72
CA LYS A 91 38.47 4.75 -7.45
C LYS A 91 39.27 4.98 -8.72
N GLY A 92 39.63 6.24 -8.92
CA GLY A 92 40.73 6.60 -9.82
C GLY A 92 42.02 6.02 -9.26
N GLU A 93 42.41 4.87 -9.79
CA GLU A 93 43.72 4.26 -9.60
C GLU A 93 44.76 5.19 -10.26
N VAL A 94 45.45 6.02 -9.47
CA VAL A 94 46.54 6.87 -9.96
C VAL A 94 47.75 5.97 -10.18
N PHE A 95 47.93 5.53 -11.43
CA PHE A 95 49.21 5.03 -11.91
C PHE A 95 50.20 6.20 -11.99
N ALA A 96 51.29 6.12 -11.22
CA ALA A 96 52.45 7.00 -11.39
C ALA A 96 53.13 6.67 -12.74
N PRO A 97 53.46 7.66 -13.59
CA PRO A 97 54.42 7.41 -14.66
C PRO A 97 55.83 7.36 -14.06
N GLU A 98 56.52 6.24 -14.29
CA GLU A 98 57.98 6.14 -14.16
C GLU A 98 58.62 7.18 -15.08
N ASP A 99 59.43 8.07 -14.50
CA ASP A 99 60.28 9.00 -15.25
C ASP A 99 61.62 8.31 -15.49
N ASP A 100 61.81 7.83 -16.72
CA ASP A 100 63.06 7.32 -17.29
C ASP A 100 63.56 8.37 -18.29
N ALA A 101 64.59 9.14 -17.91
CA ALA A 101 65.61 9.76 -18.78
C ALA A 101 66.63 10.61 -17.98
#